data_AF-A0A2V3JFB5-F1
#
_entry.id   AF-A0A2V3JFB5-F1
#
_cell.length_a   1.000
_cell.length_b   1.000
_cell.length_c   1.000
_cell.angle_alpha   90.00
_cell.angle_beta   90.00
_cell.angle_gamma   90.00
#
_symmetry.space_group_name_H-M   'P 1'
#
loop_
_entity.id
_entity.type
_entity.pdbx_description
1 polymer ?
#
loop_
_entity_poly.entity_id
_entity_poly.type
_entity_poly.pdbx_seq_one_letter_code
_entity_poly.pdbx_strand_id
1 'polypeptide(L)'
;MGTADASIIWKASLAGTENKTDIIEIPKEQNIIKVIPIGTLTFSENKDMAKKFVDFVTSDEGKAVFEKYGFTSYPNATIERVK
;
A
#
# COMPACT_ATOMS: atom_id res chain seq x y z
N MET A 1 26.85 1.72 1.60
CA MET A 1 26.06 1.81 0.35
C MET A 1 26.78 0.97 -0.70
N GLY A 2 26.06 0.16 -1.49
CA GLY A 2 26.67 -0.65 -2.57
C GLY A 2 26.83 -2.16 -2.28
N THR A 3 25.96 -2.78 -1.49
CA THR A 3 26.03 -4.24 -1.20
C THR A 3 25.13 -5.09 -2.10
N ALA A 4 24.32 -4.48 -2.97
CA ALA A 4 23.42 -5.18 -3.89
C ALA A 4 23.20 -4.35 -5.15
N ASP A 5 23.16 -5.02 -6.31
CA ASP A 5 22.93 -4.42 -7.63
C ASP A 5 21.43 -4.25 -7.94
N ALA A 6 20.57 -5.09 -7.35
CA ALA A 6 19.11 -5.05 -7.51
C ALA A 6 18.40 -5.56 -6.24
N SER A 7 17.14 -5.18 -6.07
CA SER A 7 16.29 -5.63 -4.95
C SER A 7 14.84 -5.77 -5.38
N ILE A 8 14.14 -6.75 -4.82
CA ILE A 8 12.67 -6.84 -4.91
C ILE A 8 12.09 -5.94 -3.84
N ILE A 9 11.42 -4.87 -4.28
CA ILE A 9 10.87 -3.84 -3.40
C ILE A 9 9.43 -3.51 -3.77
N TRP A 10 8.71 -2.88 -2.84
CA TRP A 10 7.34 -2.45 -3.04
C TRP A 10 7.30 -1.14 -3.83
N LYS A 11 6.33 -0.98 -4.72
CA LYS A 11 6.16 0.23 -5.55
C LYS A 11 6.07 1.51 -4.72
N ALA A 12 5.36 1.47 -3.60
CA ALA A 12 5.23 2.62 -2.69
C ALA A 12 6.58 3.08 -2.09
N SER A 13 7.56 2.19 -1.95
CA SER A 13 8.90 2.56 -1.47
C SER A 13 9.71 3.33 -2.51
N LEU A 14 9.28 3.33 -3.77
CA LEU A 14 9.93 4.06 -4.86
C LEU A 14 9.36 5.47 -5.04
N ALA A 15 8.27 5.82 -4.33
CA ALA A 15 7.64 7.14 -4.42
C ALA A 15 8.67 8.28 -4.18
N GLY A 16 8.85 9.14 -5.16
CA GLY A 16 9.81 10.26 -5.13
C GLY A 16 11.26 9.89 -5.46
N THR A 17 11.52 8.65 -5.86
CA THR A 17 12.85 8.15 -6.27
C THR A 17 12.87 7.58 -7.68
N GLU A 18 11.80 7.77 -8.44
CA GLU A 18 11.57 7.19 -9.77
C GLU A 18 12.68 7.58 -10.77
N ASN A 19 13.25 8.78 -10.61
CA ASN A 19 14.32 9.29 -11.48
C ASN A 19 15.74 8.92 -10.99
N LYS A 20 15.87 8.07 -9.96
CA LYS A 20 17.16 7.72 -9.33
C LYS A 20 17.55 6.25 -9.52
N THR A 21 16.68 5.42 -10.08
CA THR A 21 16.89 3.98 -10.22
C THR A 21 16.08 3.43 -11.39
N ASP A 22 16.55 2.36 -12.01
CA ASP A 22 15.79 1.63 -13.01
C ASP A 22 14.72 0.77 -12.32
N ILE A 23 13.49 0.87 -12.82
CA ILE A 23 12.35 0.12 -12.27
C ILE A 23 11.90 -0.91 -13.30
N ILE A 24 12.01 -2.18 -12.92
CA ILE A 24 11.50 -3.30 -13.71
C ILE A 24 10.26 -3.86 -12.99
N GLU A 25 9.07 -3.69 -13.59
CA GLU A 25 7.84 -4.25 -13.02
C GLU A 25 7.82 -5.78 -13.17
N ILE A 26 7.52 -6.48 -12.06
CA ILE A 26 7.34 -7.93 -12.06
C ILE A 26 6.00 -8.26 -12.75
N PRO A 27 5.97 -9.16 -13.76
CA PRO A 27 4.74 -9.57 -14.42
C PRO A 27 3.66 -10.02 -13.41
N LYS A 28 2.40 -9.65 -13.66
CA LYS A 28 1.30 -9.88 -12.71
C LYS A 28 1.09 -11.36 -12.40
N GLU A 29 1.29 -12.23 -13.38
CA GLU A 29 1.16 -13.68 -13.28
C GLU A 29 2.25 -14.31 -12.40
N GLN A 30 3.35 -13.59 -12.18
CA GLN A 30 4.48 -13.99 -11.34
C GLN A 30 4.51 -13.20 -10.02
N ASN A 31 3.50 -12.37 -9.75
CA ASN A 31 3.45 -11.47 -8.61
C ASN A 31 2.24 -11.76 -7.73
N ILE A 32 2.38 -11.50 -6.42
CA ILE A 32 1.28 -11.64 -5.46
C ILE A 32 0.87 -10.24 -5.01
N ILE A 33 -0.38 -9.87 -5.31
CA ILE A 33 -0.92 -8.60 -4.84
C ILE A 33 -1.32 -8.75 -3.37
N LYS A 34 -0.59 -8.05 -2.49
CA LYS A 34 -0.87 -8.02 -1.05
C LYS A 34 -1.86 -6.92 -0.70
N VAL A 35 -2.96 -7.31 -0.05
CA VAL A 35 -3.90 -6.38 0.59
C VAL A 35 -3.36 -6.04 1.97
N ILE A 36 -3.31 -4.76 2.32
CA ILE A 36 -2.87 -4.27 3.63
C ILE A 36 -4.13 -3.93 4.45
N PRO A 37 -4.51 -4.76 5.44
CA PRO A 37 -5.67 -4.48 6.27
C PRO A 37 -5.35 -3.45 7.35
N ILE A 38 -6.40 -2.76 7.83
CA ILE A 38 -6.39 -1.97 9.05
C ILE A 38 -7.49 -2.49 9.98
N GLY A 39 -7.24 -2.47 11.30
CA GLY A 39 -8.21 -2.88 12.30
C GLY A 39 -7.94 -2.24 13.65
N THR A 40 -8.89 -2.38 14.56
CA THR A 40 -8.79 -1.91 15.95
C THR A 40 -8.32 -3.02 16.88
N LEU A 41 -7.56 -2.69 17.93
CA LEU A 41 -7.23 -3.64 18.99
C LEU A 41 -8.43 -3.86 19.91
N THR A 42 -8.74 -5.12 20.21
CA THR A 42 -9.88 -5.50 21.08
C THR A 42 -9.75 -4.98 22.51
N PHE A 43 -8.51 -4.82 22.98
CA PHE A 43 -8.13 -4.32 24.30
C PHE A 43 -7.75 -2.84 24.32
N SER A 44 -8.04 -2.07 23.26
CA SER A 44 -7.76 -0.63 23.27
C SER A 44 -8.50 0.06 24.41
N GLU A 45 -7.79 0.90 25.17
CA GLU A 45 -8.37 1.77 26.21
C GLU A 45 -9.22 2.90 25.60
N ASN A 46 -9.08 3.18 24.30
CA ASN A 46 -9.80 4.24 23.60
C ASN A 46 -10.45 3.73 22.29
N LYS A 47 -11.47 2.88 22.45
CA LYS A 47 -12.15 2.19 21.35
C LYS A 47 -12.83 3.15 20.37
N ASP A 48 -13.43 4.23 20.86
CA ASP A 48 -14.16 5.19 20.02
C ASP A 48 -13.20 5.94 19.09
N MET A 49 -12.05 6.37 19.60
CA MET A 49 -11.03 7.03 18.78
C MET A 49 -10.38 6.04 17.80
N ALA A 50 -10.11 4.81 18.23
CA ALA A 50 -9.60 3.77 17.33
C ALA A 50 -10.57 3.53 16.16
N LYS A 51 -11.88 3.45 16.43
CA LYS A 51 -12.90 3.32 15.39
C LYS A 51 -12.90 4.52 14.44
N LYS A 52 -12.92 5.75 14.97
CA LYS A 52 -12.87 6.97 14.14
C LYS A 52 -11.65 7.01 13.22
N PHE A 53 -10.50 6.55 13.71
CA PHE A 53 -9.28 6.49 12.90
C PHE A 53 -9.39 5.45 11.77
N VAL A 54 -9.90 4.26 12.06
CA VAL A 54 -10.15 3.23 11.03
C VAL A 54 -11.16 3.72 9.98
N ASP A 55 -12.25 4.36 10.43
CA ASP A 55 -13.26 4.93 9.54
C ASP A 55 -12.64 6.02 8.64
N PHE A 56 -11.77 6.88 9.18
CA PHE A 56 -11.05 7.89 8.41
C PHE A 56 -10.09 7.27 7.38
N VAL A 57 -9.23 6.34 7.80
CA VAL A 57 -8.26 5.67 6.91
C VAL A 57 -8.95 4.94 5.75
N THR A 58 -10.13 4.38 6.00
CA THR A 58 -10.90 3.63 4.99
C THR A 58 -11.85 4.48 4.14
N SER A 59 -11.99 5.77 4.46
CA SER A 59 -12.75 6.75 3.67
C SER A 59 -12.07 7.08 2.33
N ASP A 60 -12.79 7.74 1.43
CA ASP A 60 -12.24 8.20 0.15
C ASP A 60 -11.10 9.21 0.35
N GLU A 61 -11.24 10.10 1.35
CA GLU A 61 -10.19 11.05 1.72
C GLU A 61 -8.93 10.34 2.23
N GLY A 62 -9.09 9.37 3.14
CA GLY A 62 -7.99 8.58 3.65
C GLY A 62 -7.25 7.81 2.55
N LYS A 63 -8.00 7.16 1.65
CA LYS A 63 -7.44 6.44 0.49
C LYS A 63 -6.70 7.37 -0.47
N ALA A 64 -7.21 8.58 -0.73
CA ALA A 64 -6.53 9.55 -1.59
C ALA A 64 -5.15 9.96 -1.04
N VAL A 65 -4.99 10.01 0.29
CA VAL A 65 -3.67 10.23 0.91
C VAL A 65 -2.73 9.08 0.58
N PHE A 66 -3.17 7.82 0.69
CA PHE A 66 -2.33 6.66 0.33
C PHE A 66 -1.92 6.69 -1.16
N GLU A 67 -2.85 7.02 -2.05
CA GLU A 67 -2.56 7.12 -3.49
C GLU A 67 -1.51 8.19 -3.81
N LYS A 68 -1.55 9.34 -3.13
CA LYS A 68 -0.52 10.39 -3.25
C LYS A 68 0.89 9.88 -2.92
N TYR A 69 1.00 8.87 -2.05
CA TYR A 69 2.29 8.27 -1.65
C TYR A 69 2.57 6.93 -2.36
N GLY A 70 1.96 6.68 -3.52
CA GLY A 70 2.31 5.57 -4.39
C GLY A 70 1.68 4.22 -4.03
N PHE A 71 0.70 4.21 -3.12
CA PHE A 71 -0.15 3.04 -2.89
C PHE A 71 -1.31 2.99 -3.88
N THR A 72 -1.95 1.83 -3.98
CA THR A 72 -3.19 1.64 -4.73
C THR A 72 -4.32 1.39 -3.74
N SER A 73 -5.43 2.11 -3.87
CA SER A 73 -6.61 1.92 -3.04
C SER A 73 -7.22 0.52 -3.23
N TYR A 74 -7.95 0.04 -2.21
CA TYR A 74 -8.71 -1.21 -2.26
C TYR A 74 -10.17 -0.96 -1.87
N PRO A 75 -11.17 -1.63 -2.49
CA PRO A 75 -11.03 -2.50 -3.66
C PRO A 75 -10.64 -1.72 -4.93
N ASN A 76 -9.94 -2.39 -5.85
CA ASN A 76 -9.56 -1.82 -7.15
C ASN A 76 -9.81 -2.85 -8.26
N ALA A 77 -10.60 -2.45 -9.26
CA ALA A 77 -11.03 -3.31 -10.36
C ALA A 77 -9.88 -3.96 -11.14
N THR A 78 -8.69 -3.35 -11.12
CA THR A 78 -7.50 -3.86 -11.83
C THR A 78 -6.80 -4.98 -11.05
N ILE A 79 -6.98 -5.03 -9.73
CA ILE A 79 -6.42 -6.04 -8.83
C ILE A 79 -7.32 -7.28 -8.78
N GLU A 80 -8.65 -7.09 -8.85
CA GLU A 80 -9.61 -8.20 -8.74
C GLU A 80 -9.68 -9.10 -9.97
N ARG A 81 -9.27 -8.63 -11.15
CA ARG A 81 -9.28 -9.39 -12.42
C ARG A 81 -8.16 -10.42 -12.58
N VAL A 82 -7.28 -10.57 -11.59
CA VAL A 82 -6.11 -11.47 -11.63
C VAL A 82 -6.27 -12.67 -10.68
N LYS A 83 -7.44 -12.83 -10.05
CA LYS A 83 -7.82 -14.06 -9.34
C LYS A 83 -8.48 -15.04 -10.29
#